data_AF-A0A944W185-F1
#
_entry.id   AF-A0A944W185-F1
#
_cell.length_a   1.000
_cell.length_b   1.000
_cell.length_c   1.000
_cell.angle_alpha   90.00
_cell.angle_beta   90.00
_cell.angle_gamma   90.00
#
_symmetry.space_group_name_H-M   'P 1'
#
loop_
_entity.id
_entity.type
_entity.pdbx_description
1 polymer ?
#
loop_
_entity_poly.entity_id
_entity_poly.type
_entity_poly.pdbx_seq_one_letter_code
_entity_poly.pdbx_strand_id
1 'polypeptide(L)'
;MKYTIKKLEEHEVKDTIKLFRSIIDELHVDSSKVERSHYKATHPVSKVRKQLHDKDNVYLVGKLGDEIISFMFALVADGVGNIHWSGVKTGHRKEGYAKLLLDKTIKVFIRKSCHEARVFIYPEAKGACKLFKSFDFEEKSFIDEQFFGVGIILMEKRLAPVPLTKVAKKIILTGEAGQGIKLMAHTLGNILAKMGKEVSLNIVYGAAVRGGEITAELIYSDEKIETPFFEKADLGVCLSKSKKGMINAKELIVEATAYDSDLIHPIPDVMPFSKIAMDQFHSHVFVNMIALGRLLSIIGIKIEKVDFEAEFQSRFLEENTRAVKFGYTYQD
;
A
#
# COMPACT_ATOMS: atom_id res chain seq x y z
N MET A 1 -9.43 -24.92 -27.70
CA MET A 1 -9.32 -25.25 -26.26
C MET A 1 -10.15 -24.23 -25.47
N LYS A 2 -10.77 -24.62 -24.35
CA LYS A 2 -11.63 -23.71 -23.56
C LYS A 2 -10.78 -22.85 -22.63
N TYR A 3 -10.94 -21.53 -22.70
CA TYR A 3 -10.35 -20.62 -21.73
C TYR A 3 -11.16 -20.62 -20.43
N THR A 4 -10.48 -20.77 -19.30
CA THR A 4 -11.12 -20.79 -17.97
C THR A 4 -10.37 -19.86 -17.02
N ILE A 5 -11.10 -19.18 -16.14
CA ILE A 5 -10.52 -18.31 -15.11
C ILE A 5 -10.85 -18.89 -13.74
N LYS A 6 -9.82 -19.09 -12.92
CA LYS A 6 -9.96 -19.57 -11.54
C LYS A 6 -9.06 -18.79 -10.58
N LYS A 7 -9.27 -18.99 -9.27
CA LYS A 7 -8.36 -18.50 -8.24
C LYS A 7 -7.01 -19.20 -8.41
N LEU A 8 -5.91 -18.48 -8.24
CA LEU A 8 -4.57 -19.04 -8.25
C LEU A 8 -4.43 -20.07 -7.13
N GLU A 9 -3.95 -21.27 -7.48
CA GLU A 9 -3.67 -22.34 -6.52
C GLU A 9 -2.16 -22.46 -6.23
N GLU A 10 -1.80 -23.06 -5.09
CA GLU A 10 -0.42 -23.10 -4.61
C GLU A 10 0.54 -23.77 -5.61
N HIS A 11 0.10 -24.84 -6.27
CA HIS A 11 0.90 -25.56 -7.25
C HIS A 11 1.15 -24.73 -8.53
N GLU A 12 0.31 -23.75 -8.82
CA GLU A 12 0.36 -22.89 -10.02
C GLU A 12 1.20 -21.62 -9.81
N VAL A 13 1.60 -21.32 -8.57
CA VAL A 13 2.32 -20.08 -8.24
C VAL A 13 3.62 -19.96 -9.02
N LYS A 14 4.40 -21.04 -9.12
CA LYS A 14 5.70 -21.01 -9.81
C LYS A 14 5.55 -20.63 -11.28
N ASP A 15 4.60 -21.24 -11.97
CA ASP A 15 4.36 -21.00 -13.40
C ASP A 15 3.76 -19.61 -13.64
N THR A 16 2.88 -19.17 -12.75
CA THR A 16 2.31 -17.82 -12.79
C THR A 16 3.39 -16.75 -12.60
N ILE A 17 4.30 -16.95 -11.64
CA ILE A 17 5.43 -16.03 -11.41
C ILE A 17 6.42 -16.07 -12.57
N LYS A 18 6.61 -17.22 -13.22
CA LYS A 18 7.42 -17.32 -14.44
C LYS A 18 6.81 -16.48 -15.58
N LEU A 19 5.48 -16.57 -15.78
CA LEU A 19 4.77 -15.74 -16.75
C LEU A 19 4.87 -14.25 -16.40
N PHE A 20 4.64 -13.88 -15.14
CA PHE A 20 4.81 -12.51 -14.64
C PHE A 20 6.19 -11.95 -14.98
N ARG A 21 7.27 -12.68 -14.61
CA ARG A 21 8.64 -12.26 -14.89
C ARG A 21 8.94 -12.10 -16.37
N SER A 22 8.41 -12.99 -17.22
CA SER A 22 8.55 -12.90 -18.68
C SER A 22 7.87 -11.65 -19.24
N ILE A 23 6.73 -11.24 -18.68
CA ILE A 23 6.03 -10.02 -19.10
C ILE A 23 6.81 -8.78 -18.65
N ILE A 24 7.39 -8.78 -17.45
CA ILE A 24 8.28 -7.70 -16.98
C ILE A 24 9.47 -7.52 -17.94
N ASP A 25 10.11 -8.61 -18.35
CA ASP A 25 11.25 -8.56 -19.27
C ASP A 25 10.91 -7.91 -20.61
N GLU A 26 9.68 -8.14 -21.09
CA GLU A 26 9.18 -7.57 -22.33
C GLU A 26 8.80 -6.09 -22.17
N LEU A 27 8.03 -5.75 -21.13
CA LEU A 27 7.55 -4.38 -20.90
C LEU A 27 8.67 -3.40 -20.56
N HIS A 28 9.72 -3.89 -19.89
CA HIS A 28 10.86 -3.10 -19.45
C HIS A 28 12.13 -3.48 -20.23
N VAL A 29 11.99 -3.78 -21.53
CA VAL A 29 13.12 -4.20 -22.37
C VAL A 29 14.23 -3.14 -22.41
N ASP A 30 13.83 -1.87 -22.44
CA ASP A 30 14.70 -0.69 -22.48
C ASP A 30 15.24 -0.29 -21.10
N SER A 31 14.73 -0.90 -20.02
CA SER A 31 15.20 -0.67 -18.67
C SER A 31 16.47 -1.47 -18.35
N SER A 32 17.26 -0.95 -17.41
CA SER A 32 18.47 -1.62 -16.93
C SER A 32 18.15 -3.00 -16.34
N LYS A 33 19.15 -3.89 -16.29
CA LYS A 33 19.01 -5.20 -15.64
C LYS A 33 18.64 -5.08 -14.16
N VAL A 34 19.12 -4.01 -13.51
CA VAL A 34 18.87 -3.72 -12.10
C VAL A 34 17.40 -3.35 -11.90
N GLU A 35 16.84 -2.43 -12.70
CA GLU A 35 15.42 -2.04 -12.63
C GLU A 35 14.48 -3.22 -12.89
N ARG A 36 14.74 -4.01 -13.94
CA ARG A 36 13.97 -5.24 -14.20
C ARG A 36 14.01 -6.21 -13.03
N SER A 37 15.14 -6.29 -12.32
CA SER A 37 15.27 -7.16 -11.14
C SER A 37 14.40 -6.67 -9.98
N HIS A 38 14.30 -5.35 -9.76
CA HIS A 38 13.40 -4.77 -8.77
C HIS A 38 11.93 -5.11 -9.07
N TYR A 39 11.46 -4.89 -10.30
CA TYR A 39 10.08 -5.25 -10.67
C TYR A 39 9.77 -6.74 -10.42
N LYS A 40 10.71 -7.64 -10.74
CA LYS A 40 10.56 -9.08 -10.50
C LYS A 40 10.61 -9.46 -9.02
N ALA A 41 11.26 -8.65 -8.18
CA ALA A 41 11.40 -8.87 -6.75
C ALA A 41 10.11 -8.54 -5.98
N THR A 42 9.18 -7.79 -6.56
CA THR A 42 7.90 -7.42 -5.92
C THR A 42 7.00 -8.63 -5.61
N HIS A 43 7.10 -9.70 -6.41
CA HIS A 43 6.28 -10.92 -6.30
C HIS A 43 7.17 -12.19 -6.27
N PRO A 44 7.95 -12.43 -5.20
CA PRO A 44 8.68 -13.68 -5.05
C PRO A 44 7.69 -14.80 -4.72
N VAL A 45 8.03 -16.03 -5.13
CA VAL A 45 7.17 -17.22 -4.96
C VAL A 45 6.74 -17.41 -3.50
N SER A 46 7.64 -17.15 -2.54
CA SER A 46 7.35 -17.24 -1.11
C SER A 46 6.26 -16.26 -0.64
N LYS A 47 6.33 -15.00 -1.08
CA LYS A 47 5.35 -13.95 -0.75
C LYS A 47 3.99 -14.29 -1.35
N VAL A 48 3.94 -14.62 -2.64
CA VAL A 48 2.68 -14.96 -3.32
C VAL A 48 2.02 -16.18 -2.68
N ARG A 49 2.79 -17.21 -2.28
CA ARG A 49 2.25 -18.36 -1.55
C ARG A 49 1.60 -17.97 -0.23
N LYS A 50 2.28 -17.16 0.59
CA LYS A 50 1.71 -16.66 1.86
C LYS A 50 0.41 -15.88 1.61
N GLN A 51 0.39 -15.07 0.56
CA GLN A 51 -0.75 -14.21 0.19
C GLN A 51 -1.97 -14.98 -0.36
N LEU A 52 -1.83 -16.25 -0.79
CA LEU A 52 -2.97 -17.05 -1.28
C LEU A 52 -4.07 -17.27 -0.24
N HIS A 53 -3.66 -17.34 1.03
CA HIS A 53 -4.54 -17.58 2.18
C HIS A 53 -5.22 -16.31 2.69
N ASP A 54 -4.71 -15.15 2.30
CA ASP A 54 -5.33 -13.88 2.63
C ASP A 54 -6.62 -13.73 1.81
N LYS A 55 -7.72 -13.52 2.53
CA LYS A 55 -9.04 -13.36 1.93
C LYS A 55 -9.11 -12.09 1.08
N ASP A 56 -8.28 -11.09 1.36
CA ASP A 56 -8.35 -9.77 0.73
C ASP A 56 -7.58 -9.75 -0.61
N ASN A 57 -6.65 -10.68 -0.82
CA ASN A 57 -6.00 -10.88 -2.11
C ASN A 57 -6.94 -11.53 -3.14
N VAL A 58 -6.94 -10.97 -4.34
CA VAL A 58 -7.69 -11.44 -5.51
C VAL A 58 -6.69 -11.87 -6.58
N TYR A 59 -6.18 -13.10 -6.46
CA TYR A 59 -5.23 -13.68 -7.41
C TYR A 59 -5.96 -14.64 -8.33
N LEU A 60 -6.03 -14.29 -9.62
CA LEU A 60 -6.69 -15.09 -10.64
C LEU A 60 -5.68 -15.52 -11.71
N VAL A 61 -5.91 -16.70 -12.26
CA VAL A 61 -5.21 -17.21 -13.44
C VAL A 61 -6.21 -17.59 -14.50
N GLY A 62 -5.87 -17.28 -15.75
CA GLY A 62 -6.61 -17.72 -16.92
C GLY A 62 -5.82 -18.77 -17.68
N LYS A 63 -6.47 -19.93 -17.91
CA LYS A 63 -5.85 -21.11 -18.49
C LYS A 63 -6.50 -21.49 -19.81
N LEU A 64 -5.68 -21.96 -20.76
CA LEU A 64 -6.14 -22.58 -21.99
C LEU A 64 -5.76 -24.07 -21.93
N GLY A 65 -6.72 -24.93 -21.53
CA GLY A 65 -6.38 -26.27 -21.04
C GLY A 65 -5.60 -26.19 -19.73
N ASP A 66 -4.44 -26.86 -19.66
CA ASP A 66 -3.59 -26.85 -18.46
C ASP A 66 -2.59 -25.70 -18.42
N GLU A 67 -2.39 -25.00 -19.55
CA GLU A 67 -1.43 -23.91 -19.64
C GLU A 67 -1.98 -22.61 -19.06
N ILE A 68 -1.21 -21.97 -18.18
CA ILE A 68 -1.49 -20.63 -17.66
C ILE A 68 -1.05 -19.61 -18.71
N ILE A 69 -2.02 -18.89 -19.29
CA ILE A 69 -1.77 -17.89 -20.33
C ILE A 69 -2.03 -16.47 -19.87
N SER A 70 -2.60 -16.28 -18.68
CA SER A 70 -2.88 -14.95 -18.12
C SER A 70 -2.99 -14.98 -16.60
N PHE A 71 -2.74 -13.84 -15.96
CA PHE A 71 -2.85 -13.69 -14.51
C PHE A 71 -3.33 -12.30 -14.12
N MET A 72 -3.89 -12.19 -12.92
CA MET A 72 -4.33 -10.96 -12.27
C MET A 72 -3.92 -11.03 -10.80
N PHE A 73 -3.19 -10.02 -10.33
CA PHE A 73 -2.89 -9.78 -8.93
C PHE A 73 -3.57 -8.49 -8.48
N ALA A 74 -4.47 -8.63 -7.53
CA ALA A 74 -5.23 -7.54 -6.96
C ALA A 74 -5.40 -7.73 -5.45
N LEU A 75 -5.70 -6.63 -4.74
CA LEU A 75 -5.95 -6.59 -3.30
C LEU A 75 -7.23 -5.80 -3.04
N VAL A 76 -8.08 -6.28 -2.13
CA VAL A 76 -9.20 -5.49 -1.61
C VAL A 76 -8.80 -4.90 -0.27
N ALA A 77 -8.82 -3.57 -0.17
CA ALA A 77 -8.56 -2.86 1.08
C ALA A 77 -9.58 -1.74 1.22
N ASP A 78 -10.20 -1.62 2.38
CA ASP A 78 -11.17 -0.55 2.69
C ASP A 78 -12.32 -0.41 1.69
N GLY A 79 -12.80 -1.53 1.13
CA GLY A 79 -13.85 -1.51 0.11
C GLY A 79 -13.39 -1.01 -1.27
N VAL A 80 -12.07 -0.93 -1.49
CA VAL A 80 -11.46 -0.58 -2.78
C VAL A 80 -10.71 -1.79 -3.35
N GLY A 81 -11.03 -2.15 -4.59
CA GLY A 81 -10.33 -3.18 -5.36
C GLY A 81 -9.11 -2.60 -6.08
N ASN A 82 -7.92 -2.89 -5.57
CA ASN A 82 -6.64 -2.46 -6.12
C ASN A 82 -6.12 -3.47 -7.13
N ILE A 83 -5.99 -3.10 -8.39
CA ILE A 83 -5.34 -3.94 -9.40
C ILE A 83 -3.85 -3.58 -9.44
N HIS A 84 -2.99 -4.53 -9.05
CA HIS A 84 -1.54 -4.31 -9.00
C HIS A 84 -0.86 -4.74 -10.29
N TRP A 85 -1.11 -5.98 -10.72
CA TRP A 85 -0.50 -6.52 -11.93
C TRP A 85 -1.48 -7.39 -12.69
N SER A 86 -1.46 -7.28 -14.01
CA SER A 86 -2.17 -8.22 -14.88
C SER A 86 -1.38 -8.43 -16.16
N GLY A 87 -1.55 -9.60 -16.76
CA GLY A 87 -0.80 -9.94 -17.96
C GLY A 87 -1.43 -11.06 -18.75
N VAL A 88 -1.22 -11.02 -20.06
CA VAL A 88 -1.54 -12.09 -21.00
C VAL A 88 -0.27 -12.43 -21.76
N LYS A 89 0.01 -13.73 -21.86
CA LYS A 89 1.13 -14.29 -22.62
C LYS A 89 1.11 -13.75 -24.06
N THR A 90 2.28 -13.37 -24.58
CA THR A 90 2.43 -12.58 -25.81
C THR A 90 1.72 -13.19 -27.02
N GLY A 91 1.81 -14.52 -27.19
CA GLY A 91 1.13 -15.25 -28.28
C GLY A 91 -0.40 -15.30 -28.19
N HIS A 92 -0.98 -14.90 -27.06
CA HIS A 92 -2.43 -14.93 -26.79
C HIS A 92 -3.04 -13.53 -26.63
N ARG A 93 -2.29 -12.48 -26.94
CA ARG A 93 -2.81 -11.11 -26.89
C ARG A 93 -3.75 -10.84 -28.06
N LYS A 94 -4.65 -9.88 -27.89
CA LYS A 94 -5.72 -9.53 -28.85
C LYS A 94 -6.79 -10.61 -29.08
N GLU A 95 -6.72 -11.75 -28.37
CA GLU A 95 -7.78 -12.78 -28.35
C GLU A 95 -8.90 -12.48 -27.33
N GLY A 96 -8.81 -11.38 -26.56
CA GLY A 96 -9.84 -10.97 -25.60
C GLY A 96 -9.69 -11.53 -24.18
N TYR A 97 -8.67 -12.36 -23.90
CA TYR A 97 -8.46 -12.90 -22.54
C TYR A 97 -8.27 -11.84 -21.46
N ALA A 98 -7.61 -10.73 -21.77
CA ALA A 98 -7.47 -9.61 -20.83
C ALA A 98 -8.83 -9.02 -20.44
N LYS A 99 -9.76 -8.93 -21.40
CA LYS A 99 -11.14 -8.47 -21.18
C LYS A 99 -11.90 -9.43 -20.28
N LEU A 100 -11.83 -10.73 -20.56
CA LEU A 100 -12.48 -11.76 -19.74
C LEU A 100 -11.93 -11.77 -18.31
N LEU A 101 -10.62 -11.60 -18.16
CA LEU A 101 -9.96 -11.56 -16.85
C LEU A 101 -10.37 -10.34 -16.04
N LEU A 102 -10.38 -9.15 -16.66
CA LEU A 102 -10.82 -7.91 -16.00
C LEU A 102 -12.30 -7.94 -15.60
N ASP A 103 -13.18 -8.44 -16.48
CA ASP A 103 -14.60 -8.66 -16.16
C ASP A 103 -14.77 -9.57 -14.93
N LYS A 104 -14.02 -10.67 -14.88
CA LYS A 104 -14.04 -11.58 -13.73
C LYS A 104 -13.54 -10.90 -12.45
N THR A 105 -12.47 -10.12 -12.53
CA THR A 105 -11.91 -9.36 -11.39
C THR A 105 -12.92 -8.37 -10.84
N ILE A 106 -13.57 -7.58 -11.70
CA ILE A 106 -14.61 -6.62 -11.31
C ILE A 106 -15.77 -7.35 -10.61
N LYS A 107 -16.21 -8.50 -11.14
CA LYS A 107 -17.23 -9.33 -10.49
C LYS A 107 -16.80 -9.83 -9.11
N VAL A 108 -15.52 -10.13 -8.92
CA VAL A 108 -14.98 -10.49 -7.59
C VAL A 108 -15.01 -9.29 -6.65
N PHE A 109 -14.60 -8.10 -7.10
CA PHE A 109 -14.68 -6.88 -6.31
C PHE A 109 -16.11 -6.54 -5.89
N ILE A 110 -17.08 -6.63 -6.80
CA ILE A 110 -18.50 -6.42 -6.48
C ILE A 110 -18.98 -7.42 -5.41
N ARG A 111 -18.64 -8.71 -5.54
CA ARG A 111 -18.98 -9.73 -4.52
C ARG A 111 -18.32 -9.48 -3.16
N LYS A 112 -17.18 -8.80 -3.16
CA LYS A 112 -16.47 -8.35 -1.95
C LYS A 112 -16.98 -7.02 -1.41
N SER A 113 -18.09 -6.51 -1.94
CA SER A 113 -18.67 -5.21 -1.56
C SER A 113 -17.73 -4.03 -1.77
N CYS A 114 -16.84 -4.13 -2.76
CA CYS A 114 -16.02 -2.98 -3.16
C CYS A 114 -16.92 -1.91 -3.79
N HIS A 115 -16.71 -0.65 -3.40
CA HIS A 115 -17.37 0.50 -3.99
C HIS A 115 -16.58 1.12 -5.13
N GLU A 116 -15.28 0.82 -5.20
CA GLU A 116 -14.37 1.33 -6.21
C GLU A 116 -13.39 0.24 -6.64
N ALA A 117 -12.97 0.31 -7.91
CA ALA A 117 -11.80 -0.39 -8.41
C ALA A 117 -10.78 0.63 -8.93
N ARG A 118 -9.50 0.45 -8.61
CA ARG A 118 -8.44 1.35 -9.06
C ARG A 118 -7.25 0.59 -9.63
N VAL A 119 -6.55 1.24 -10.56
CA VAL A 119 -5.33 0.72 -11.18
C VAL A 119 -4.39 1.90 -11.49
N PHE A 120 -3.09 1.68 -11.28
CA PHE A 120 -2.06 2.59 -11.76
C PHE A 120 -1.50 2.07 -13.08
N ILE A 121 -1.40 2.94 -14.08
CA ILE A 121 -0.98 2.58 -15.44
C ILE A 121 0.11 3.52 -15.91
N TYR A 122 1.15 2.96 -16.53
CA TYR A 122 2.16 3.74 -17.24
C TYR A 122 1.58 4.38 -18.51
N PRO A 123 1.79 5.68 -18.78
CA PRO A 123 1.29 6.38 -19.96
C PRO A 123 1.61 5.68 -21.29
N GLU A 124 2.75 5.00 -21.36
CA GLU A 124 3.24 4.28 -22.53
C GLU A 124 2.41 3.00 -22.81
N ALA A 125 1.74 2.45 -21.80
CA ALA A 125 0.92 1.24 -21.89
C ALA A 125 -0.45 1.50 -22.53
N LYS A 126 -0.46 2.06 -23.75
CA LYS A 126 -1.67 2.43 -24.51
C LYS A 126 -2.71 1.31 -24.62
N GLY A 127 -2.25 0.05 -24.71
CA GLY A 127 -3.12 -1.12 -24.75
C GLY A 127 -3.88 -1.36 -23.44
N ALA A 128 -3.21 -1.18 -22.29
CA ALA A 128 -3.82 -1.28 -20.97
C ALA A 128 -4.82 -0.14 -20.76
N CYS A 129 -4.44 1.11 -21.05
CA CYS A 129 -5.34 2.26 -20.96
C CYS A 129 -6.64 2.03 -21.77
N LYS A 130 -6.53 1.58 -23.02
CA LYS A 130 -7.72 1.23 -23.85
C LYS A 130 -8.56 0.12 -23.24
N LEU A 131 -7.93 -0.92 -22.68
CA LEU A 131 -8.64 -1.99 -22.00
C LEU A 131 -9.45 -1.45 -20.82
N PHE A 132 -8.84 -0.69 -19.91
CA PHE A 132 -9.54 -0.16 -18.74
C PHE A 132 -10.64 0.84 -19.12
N LYS A 133 -10.41 1.72 -20.10
CA LYS A 133 -11.47 2.61 -20.64
C LYS A 133 -12.66 1.83 -21.20
N SER A 134 -12.44 0.66 -21.81
CA SER A 134 -13.54 -0.20 -22.29
C SER A 134 -14.40 -0.84 -21.18
N PHE A 135 -13.97 -0.69 -19.92
CA PHE A 135 -14.72 -1.05 -18.71
C PHE A 135 -15.07 0.18 -17.88
N ASP A 136 -15.24 1.36 -18.49
CA ASP A 136 -15.65 2.59 -17.81
C ASP A 136 -14.71 3.02 -16.66
N PHE A 137 -13.43 2.66 -16.74
CA PHE A 137 -12.44 3.31 -15.88
C PHE A 137 -12.14 4.71 -16.43
N GLU A 138 -12.19 5.69 -15.54
CA GLU A 138 -11.87 7.08 -15.81
C GLU A 138 -10.46 7.41 -15.33
N GLU A 139 -9.75 8.25 -16.06
CA GLU A 139 -8.48 8.82 -15.60
C GLU A 139 -8.77 9.89 -14.56
N LYS A 140 -8.28 9.70 -13.33
CA LYS A 140 -8.58 10.58 -12.20
C LYS A 140 -7.44 11.50 -11.84
N SER A 141 -6.22 11.03 -12.01
CA SER A 141 -5.02 11.83 -11.83
C SER A 141 -3.90 11.32 -12.70
N PHE A 142 -3.12 12.25 -13.21
CA PHE A 142 -1.80 11.99 -13.77
C PHE A 142 -0.78 12.44 -12.72
N ILE A 143 0.12 11.54 -12.34
CA ILE A 143 1.25 11.88 -11.50
C ILE A 143 2.44 12.06 -12.40
N ASP A 144 2.98 13.27 -12.37
CA ASP A 144 4.09 13.71 -13.20
C ASP A 144 5.39 12.97 -12.85
N GLU A 145 6.26 12.80 -13.84
CA GLU A 145 7.55 12.14 -13.68
C GLU A 145 8.43 12.80 -12.61
N GLN A 146 8.23 14.09 -12.31
CA GLN A 146 8.93 14.81 -11.24
C GLN A 146 8.73 14.17 -9.85
N PHE A 147 7.67 13.40 -9.64
CA PHE A 147 7.39 12.76 -8.36
C PHE A 147 7.99 11.35 -8.22
N PHE A 148 8.14 10.61 -9.33
CA PHE A 148 8.50 9.17 -9.32
C PHE A 148 9.57 8.75 -10.34
N GLY A 149 10.10 9.68 -11.14
CA GLY A 149 10.98 9.38 -12.29
C GLY A 149 10.27 8.72 -13.47
N VAL A 150 8.97 8.43 -13.35
CA VAL A 150 8.10 7.86 -14.38
C VAL A 150 6.71 8.48 -14.25
N GLY A 151 6.06 8.77 -15.37
CA GLY A 151 4.66 9.20 -15.36
C GLY A 151 3.73 8.05 -14.97
N ILE A 152 2.68 8.33 -14.18
CA ILE A 152 1.70 7.33 -13.77
C ILE A 152 0.29 7.90 -13.90
N ILE A 153 -0.62 7.14 -14.50
CA ILE A 153 -2.05 7.46 -14.58
C ILE A 153 -2.79 6.61 -13.55
N LEU A 154 -3.50 7.25 -12.62
CA LEU A 154 -4.48 6.59 -11.77
C LEU A 154 -5.81 6.52 -12.51
N MET A 155 -6.28 5.31 -12.76
CA MET A 155 -7.60 5.06 -13.32
C MET A 155 -8.52 4.41 -12.28
N GLU A 156 -9.76 4.89 -12.20
CA GLU A 156 -10.75 4.42 -11.24
C GLU A 156 -12.08 4.07 -11.93
N LYS A 157 -12.76 3.03 -11.45
CA LYS A 157 -14.15 2.68 -11.80
C LYS A 157 -14.97 2.61 -10.53
N ARG A 158 -16.06 3.38 -10.47
CA ARG A 158 -17.06 3.24 -9.41
C ARG A 158 -17.85 1.94 -9.62
N LEU A 159 -17.89 1.08 -8.61
CA LEU A 159 -18.59 -0.21 -8.64
C LEU A 159 -19.94 -0.16 -7.92
N ALA A 160 -20.02 0.65 -6.86
CA ALA A 160 -21.23 0.91 -6.09
C ALA A 160 -21.14 2.34 -5.54
N PRO A 161 -22.26 2.94 -5.08
CA PRO A 161 -22.18 4.09 -4.19
C PRO A 161 -21.28 3.73 -3.01
N VAL A 162 -20.41 4.65 -2.59
CA VAL A 162 -19.57 4.45 -1.41
C VAL A 162 -20.49 4.09 -0.24
N PRO A 163 -20.36 2.90 0.38
CA PRO A 163 -21.11 2.60 1.59
C PRO A 163 -20.81 3.71 2.58
N LEU A 164 -21.83 4.44 3.00
CA LEU A 164 -21.79 5.37 4.14
C LEU A 164 -21.60 4.60 5.46
N THR A 165 -20.76 3.57 5.49
CA THR A 165 -20.27 3.04 6.75
C THR A 165 -19.30 4.07 7.30
N LYS A 166 -19.86 4.94 8.14
CA LYS A 166 -19.15 5.86 9.03
C LYS A 166 -18.20 5.04 9.89
N VAL A 167 -16.93 4.98 9.49
CA VAL A 167 -15.91 4.31 10.28
C VAL A 167 -14.80 5.31 10.49
N ALA A 168 -14.81 5.91 11.68
CA ALA A 168 -13.64 6.61 12.17
C ALA A 168 -12.45 5.65 12.14
N LYS A 169 -11.38 6.04 11.46
CA LYS A 169 -10.16 5.27 11.32
C LYS A 169 -9.30 5.46 12.57
N LYS A 170 -8.78 4.35 13.09
CA LYS A 170 -8.02 4.30 14.34
C LYS A 170 -6.57 3.91 14.05
N ILE A 171 -5.64 4.76 14.43
CA ILE A 171 -4.20 4.59 14.21
C ILE A 171 -3.50 4.58 15.55
N ILE A 172 -2.52 3.68 15.70
CA ILE A 172 -1.63 3.66 16.85
C ILE A 172 -0.17 3.76 16.40
N LEU A 173 0.59 4.68 16.99
CA LEU A 173 1.99 4.90 16.69
C LEU A 173 2.80 4.68 17.96
N THR A 174 3.83 3.84 17.92
CA THR A 174 4.62 3.56 19.12
C THR A 174 6.11 3.50 18.85
N GLY A 175 6.89 3.88 19.87
CA GLY A 175 8.33 3.80 19.87
C GLY A 175 8.95 4.29 21.17
N GLU A 176 10.27 4.33 21.24
CA GLU A 176 11.01 4.83 22.38
C GLU A 176 11.10 6.36 22.36
N ALA A 177 11.21 6.96 23.55
CA ALA A 177 11.49 8.38 23.69
C ALA A 177 12.72 8.79 22.86
N GLY A 178 12.55 9.83 22.03
CA GLY A 178 13.58 10.29 21.09
C GLY A 178 13.38 9.84 19.65
N GLN A 179 12.55 8.81 19.37
CA GLN A 179 12.25 8.36 18.01
C GLN A 179 11.23 9.24 17.26
N GLY A 180 10.82 10.39 17.83
CA GLY A 180 9.97 11.35 17.13
C GLY A 180 8.50 10.93 16.96
N ILE A 181 7.97 10.02 17.79
CA ILE A 181 6.56 9.57 17.76
C ILE A 181 5.59 10.74 17.91
N LYS A 182 5.84 11.64 18.88
CA LYS A 182 5.00 12.82 19.10
C LYS A 182 4.94 13.72 17.86
N LEU A 183 6.09 13.98 17.24
CA LEU A 183 6.15 14.79 16.02
C LEU A 183 5.34 14.14 14.90
N MET A 184 5.59 12.85 14.64
CA MET A 184 4.86 12.08 13.62
C MET A 184 3.35 12.10 13.84
N ALA A 185 2.89 11.91 15.07
CA ALA A 185 1.47 11.90 15.41
C ALA A 185 0.81 13.27 15.22
N HIS A 186 1.46 14.35 15.66
CA HIS A 186 0.95 15.70 15.45
C HIS A 186 0.92 16.09 13.97
N THR A 187 1.98 15.77 13.21
CA THR A 187 2.01 16.02 11.76
C THR A 187 0.87 15.26 11.06
N LEU A 188 0.65 13.98 11.37
CA LEU A 188 -0.47 13.23 10.81
C LEU A 188 -1.83 13.87 11.17
N GLY A 189 -2.02 14.23 12.44
CA GLY A 189 -3.26 14.86 12.91
C GLY A 189 -3.53 16.20 12.24
N ASN A 190 -2.50 17.03 12.07
CA ASN A 190 -2.61 18.32 11.39
C ASN A 190 -2.96 18.17 9.90
N ILE A 191 -2.29 17.23 9.20
CA ILE A 191 -2.60 16.92 7.80
C ILE A 191 -4.08 16.53 7.68
N LEU A 192 -4.55 15.61 8.53
CA LEU A 192 -5.94 15.16 8.54
C LEU A 192 -6.93 16.30 8.85
N ALA A 193 -6.63 17.14 9.85
CA ALA A 193 -7.47 18.28 10.22
C ALA A 193 -7.57 19.32 9.09
N LYS A 194 -6.45 19.63 8.43
CA LYS A 194 -6.43 20.53 7.25
C LYS A 194 -7.19 19.96 6.06
N MET A 195 -7.29 18.63 5.96
CA MET A 195 -8.14 17.94 4.99
C MET A 195 -9.62 17.91 5.38
N GLY A 196 -10.02 18.61 6.45
CA GLY A 196 -11.40 18.73 6.91
C GLY A 196 -11.89 17.54 7.74
N LYS A 197 -11.00 16.66 8.20
CA LYS A 197 -11.37 15.55 9.09
C LYS A 197 -11.48 16.04 10.54
N GLU A 198 -12.40 15.46 11.29
CA GLU A 198 -12.33 15.53 12.74
C GLU A 198 -11.23 14.60 13.24
N VAL A 199 -10.41 15.06 14.18
CA VAL A 199 -9.24 14.33 14.67
C VAL A 199 -9.22 14.36 16.20
N SER A 200 -9.02 13.18 16.80
CA SER A 200 -8.71 13.02 18.22
C SER A 200 -7.33 12.40 18.35
N LEU A 201 -6.45 13.01 19.13
CA LEU A 201 -5.08 12.54 19.33
C LEU A 201 -4.76 12.48 20.83
N ASN A 202 -4.47 11.27 21.31
CA ASN A 202 -3.99 11.02 22.67
C ASN A 202 -2.51 10.62 22.63
N ILE A 203 -1.67 11.24 23.47
CA ILE A 203 -0.27 10.84 23.65
C ILE A 203 -0.11 10.22 25.04
N VAL A 204 0.29 8.96 25.06
CA VAL A 204 0.49 8.15 26.26
C VAL A 204 1.99 8.02 26.51
N TYR A 205 2.42 8.36 27.71
CA TYR A 205 3.80 8.23 28.17
C TYR A 205 3.94 7.06 29.14
N GLY A 206 4.97 6.24 28.95
CA GLY A 206 5.38 5.28 29.97
C GLY A 206 5.90 5.99 31.23
N ALA A 207 5.72 5.39 32.41
CA ALA A 207 6.12 5.96 33.70
C ALA A 207 7.65 6.08 33.92
N ALA A 208 8.48 5.68 32.95
CA ALA A 208 9.93 5.62 33.08
C ALA A 208 10.62 6.96 32.73
N VAL A 209 11.62 7.35 33.52
CA VAL A 209 12.32 8.65 33.43
C VAL A 209 13.27 8.77 32.22
N ARG A 210 13.77 7.64 31.68
CA ARG A 210 14.56 7.55 30.43
C ARG A 210 14.25 6.25 29.70
N GLY A 211 14.23 6.27 28.37
CA GLY A 211 13.90 5.10 27.54
C GLY A 211 12.45 4.63 27.68
N GLY A 212 11.55 5.53 28.12
CA GLY A 212 10.13 5.25 28.18
C GLY A 212 9.53 5.06 26.79
N GLU A 213 8.55 4.16 26.70
CA GLU A 213 7.73 3.99 25.50
C GLU A 213 6.77 5.18 25.37
N ILE A 214 6.69 5.74 24.16
CA ILE A 214 5.72 6.76 23.78
C ILE A 214 4.75 6.09 22.80
N THR A 215 3.47 6.18 23.13
CA THR A 215 2.40 5.72 22.24
C THR A 215 1.50 6.90 21.90
N ALA A 216 1.15 7.04 20.63
CA ALA A 216 0.16 7.98 20.16
C ALA A 216 -1.04 7.22 19.59
N GLU A 217 -2.22 7.52 20.09
CA GLU A 217 -3.49 6.96 19.62
C GLU A 217 -4.25 8.07 18.88
N LEU A 218 -4.50 7.87 17.60
CA LEU A 218 -5.14 8.85 16.72
C LEU A 218 -6.42 8.25 16.14
N ILE A 219 -7.51 9.01 16.21
CA ILE A 219 -8.76 8.71 15.54
C ILE A 219 -9.03 9.84 14.56
N TYR A 220 -9.42 9.51 13.32
CA TYR A 220 -9.92 10.52 12.39
C TYR A 220 -11.18 10.07 11.66
N SER A 221 -12.02 11.04 11.31
CA SER A 221 -13.34 10.80 10.72
C SER A 221 -13.78 11.97 9.85
N ASP A 222 -14.63 11.72 8.85
CA ASP A 222 -15.34 12.77 8.10
C ASP A 222 -16.48 13.41 8.92
N GLU A 223 -16.83 12.80 10.04
CA GLU A 223 -17.88 13.27 10.95
C GLU A 223 -17.39 13.30 12.41
N LYS A 224 -18.25 13.80 13.29
CA LYS A 224 -17.98 13.92 14.71
C LYS A 224 -17.48 12.64 15.37
N ILE A 225 -16.39 12.74 16.12
CA ILE A 225 -15.83 11.66 16.93
C ILE A 225 -16.57 11.67 18.27
N GLU A 226 -17.48 10.71 18.44
CA GLU A 226 -18.24 10.58 19.69
C GLU A 226 -17.40 9.98 20.83
N THR A 227 -16.48 9.06 20.50
CA THR A 227 -15.64 8.36 21.48
C THR A 227 -14.17 8.50 21.10
N PRO A 228 -13.34 9.21 21.91
CA PRO A 228 -11.94 9.47 21.60
C PRO A 228 -10.99 8.33 22.02
N PHE A 229 -11.52 7.12 22.28
CA PHE A 229 -10.77 5.96 22.75
C PHE A 229 -11.12 4.71 21.95
N PHE A 230 -10.19 3.76 21.83
CA PHE A 230 -10.42 2.49 21.16
C PHE A 230 -9.55 1.36 21.74
N GLU A 231 -10.06 0.13 21.68
CA GLU A 231 -9.32 -1.06 22.13
C GLU A 231 -8.45 -1.67 21.02
N LYS A 232 -8.89 -1.55 19.75
CA LYS A 232 -8.22 -2.10 18.57
C LYS A 232 -8.09 -1.04 17.48
N ALA A 233 -6.86 -0.84 17.03
CA ALA A 233 -6.55 0.05 15.90
C ALA A 233 -6.85 -0.65 14.56
N ASP A 234 -7.12 0.15 13.53
CA ASP A 234 -7.12 -0.33 12.14
C ASP A 234 -5.68 -0.54 11.66
N LEU A 235 -4.79 0.39 11.97
CA LEU A 235 -3.38 0.36 11.54
C LEU A 235 -2.46 0.78 12.69
N GLY A 236 -1.35 0.06 12.85
CA GLY A 236 -0.30 0.40 13.80
C GLY A 236 1.06 0.63 13.15
N VAL A 237 1.86 1.54 13.70
CA VAL A 237 3.27 1.75 13.32
C VAL A 237 4.15 1.58 14.55
N CYS A 238 5.15 0.71 14.46
CA CYS A 238 6.04 0.36 15.55
C CYS A 238 7.51 0.63 15.17
N LEU A 239 8.17 1.59 15.84
CA LEU A 239 9.55 1.98 15.52
C LEU A 239 10.61 1.35 16.44
N SER A 240 10.21 0.64 17.50
CA SER A 240 11.09 -0.08 18.43
C SER A 240 10.32 -1.20 19.12
N LYS A 241 11.04 -2.16 19.71
CA LYS A 241 10.40 -3.29 20.40
C LYS A 241 9.51 -2.78 21.54
N SER A 242 8.21 -3.09 21.47
CA SER A 242 7.27 -2.66 22.50
C SER A 242 7.53 -3.40 23.82
N LYS A 243 7.48 -2.66 24.93
CA LYS A 243 7.69 -3.21 26.28
C LYS A 243 6.42 -3.76 26.91
N LYS A 244 5.25 -3.41 26.37
CA LYS A 244 3.91 -3.77 26.91
C LYS A 244 3.27 -4.97 26.22
N GLY A 245 3.95 -5.60 25.27
CA GLY A 245 3.41 -6.69 24.44
C GLY A 245 3.02 -6.23 23.04
N MET A 246 2.20 -7.03 22.36
CA MET A 246 1.87 -6.80 20.95
C MET A 246 0.83 -5.69 20.78
N ILE A 247 1.07 -4.80 19.81
CA ILE A 247 0.14 -3.72 19.44
C ILE A 247 -1.14 -4.33 18.87
N ASN A 248 -2.29 -4.02 19.46
CA ASN A 248 -3.58 -4.50 19.00
C ASN A 248 -4.09 -3.70 17.78
N ALA A 249 -3.62 -4.08 16.60
CA ALA A 249 -4.03 -3.47 15.32
C ALA A 249 -4.48 -4.54 14.31
N LYS A 250 -5.33 -4.17 13.33
CA LYS A 250 -5.70 -5.07 12.22
C LYS A 250 -4.55 -5.24 11.22
N GLU A 251 -3.81 -4.17 10.97
CA GLU A 251 -2.60 -4.12 10.16
C GLU A 251 -1.46 -3.48 10.94
N LEU A 252 -0.23 -3.88 10.68
CA LEU A 252 0.92 -3.41 11.44
C LEU A 252 2.13 -3.16 10.54
N ILE A 253 2.74 -1.98 10.66
CA ILE A 253 4.03 -1.63 10.06
C ILE A 253 5.06 -1.65 11.17
N VAL A 254 6.16 -2.39 10.97
CA VAL A 254 7.17 -2.59 12.01
C VAL A 254 8.54 -2.28 11.46
N GLU A 255 9.30 -1.45 12.17
CA GLU A 255 10.72 -1.25 11.91
C GLU A 255 11.46 -2.60 11.99
N ALA A 256 12.33 -2.91 11.02
CA ALA A 256 13.05 -4.18 10.93
C ALA A 256 13.81 -4.53 12.22
N THR A 257 14.43 -3.55 12.87
CA THR A 257 15.12 -3.75 14.16
C THR A 257 14.18 -4.01 15.35
N ALA A 258 12.91 -3.63 15.22
CA ALA A 258 11.85 -3.86 16.18
C ALA A 258 11.12 -5.20 15.99
N TYR A 259 11.31 -5.87 14.84
CA TYR A 259 10.63 -7.11 14.53
C TYR A 259 11.29 -8.31 15.23
N ASP A 260 10.48 -9.10 15.93
CA ASP A 260 10.86 -10.39 16.51
C ASP A 260 9.97 -11.48 15.89
N SER A 261 10.56 -12.55 15.36
CA SER A 261 9.89 -13.47 14.44
C SER A 261 8.92 -14.45 15.11
N ASP A 262 8.82 -14.41 16.43
CA ASP A 262 8.10 -15.38 17.23
C ASP A 262 6.59 -15.05 17.27
N LEU A 263 5.90 -15.42 16.18
CA LEU A 263 4.44 -15.55 16.07
C LEU A 263 3.62 -14.26 16.33
N ILE A 264 3.70 -13.31 15.40
CA ILE A 264 2.87 -12.10 15.39
C ILE A 264 1.76 -12.25 14.33
N HIS A 265 0.50 -12.22 14.78
CA HIS A 265 -0.68 -12.03 13.94
C HIS A 265 -1.31 -10.67 14.26
N PRO A 266 -1.53 -9.78 13.27
CA PRO A 266 -1.30 -9.94 11.82
C PRO A 266 0.20 -10.03 11.45
N ILE A 267 0.51 -10.59 10.27
CA ILE A 267 1.87 -10.56 9.73
C ILE A 267 2.21 -9.09 9.43
N PRO A 268 3.25 -8.52 10.06
CA PRO A 268 3.54 -7.10 9.87
C PRO A 268 4.20 -6.83 8.52
N ASP A 269 3.97 -5.62 8.01
CA ASP A 269 4.76 -4.98 6.97
C ASP A 269 6.09 -4.52 7.60
N VAL A 270 7.13 -5.36 7.46
CA VAL A 270 8.43 -5.12 8.10
C VAL A 270 9.29 -4.23 7.19
N MET A 271 9.63 -3.04 7.68
CA MET A 271 10.35 -2.03 6.91
C MET A 271 11.66 -1.63 7.57
N PRO A 272 12.77 -1.55 6.82
CA PRO A 272 14.07 -1.18 7.40
C PRO A 272 14.24 0.35 7.47
N PHE A 273 13.30 1.07 8.09
CA PHE A 273 13.33 2.55 8.15
C PHE A 273 14.63 3.10 8.71
N SER A 274 15.19 2.46 9.74
CA SER A 274 16.46 2.88 10.35
C SER A 274 17.64 2.79 9.37
N LYS A 275 17.67 1.73 8.56
CA LYS A 275 18.68 1.56 7.52
C LYS A 275 18.47 2.58 6.39
N ILE A 276 17.22 2.77 5.95
CA ILE A 276 16.87 3.75 4.91
C ILE A 276 17.27 5.16 5.35
N ALA A 277 16.94 5.54 6.59
CA ALA A 277 17.26 6.85 7.15
C ALA A 277 18.77 7.10 7.15
N MET A 278 19.58 6.09 7.48
CA MET A 278 21.04 6.22 7.42
C MET A 278 21.56 6.27 5.97
N ASP A 279 21.13 5.32 5.13
CA ASP A 279 21.66 5.17 3.77
C ASP A 279 21.26 6.35 2.86
N GLN A 280 20.04 6.91 3.02
CA GLN A 280 19.48 7.95 2.13
C GLN A 280 19.43 9.36 2.73
N PHE A 281 19.48 9.47 4.07
CA PHE A 281 19.35 10.75 4.79
C PHE A 281 20.49 11.00 5.79
N HIS A 282 21.41 10.03 5.94
CA HIS A 282 22.60 10.11 6.80
C HIS A 282 22.28 10.43 8.27
N SER A 283 21.05 10.13 8.70
CA SER A 283 20.61 10.43 10.07
C SER A 283 19.36 9.63 10.45
N HIS A 284 19.38 9.04 11.64
CA HIS A 284 18.22 8.33 12.21
C HIS A 284 17.05 9.24 12.59
N VAL A 285 17.24 10.56 12.62
CA VAL A 285 16.17 11.51 12.98
C VAL A 285 14.99 11.50 12.00
N PHE A 286 15.19 10.97 10.78
CA PHE A 286 14.18 10.91 9.73
C PHE A 286 13.37 9.61 9.69
N VAL A 287 13.66 8.64 10.58
CA VAL A 287 12.96 7.35 10.64
C VAL A 287 11.44 7.53 10.75
N ASN A 288 11.00 8.45 11.62
CA ASN A 288 9.60 8.75 11.83
C ASN A 288 8.93 9.37 10.59
N MET A 289 9.62 10.22 9.85
CA MET A 289 9.08 10.84 8.64
C MET A 289 8.98 9.85 7.48
N ILE A 290 9.94 8.93 7.35
CA ILE A 290 9.83 7.83 6.38
C ILE A 290 8.65 6.93 6.74
N ALA A 291 8.50 6.58 8.03
CA ALA A 291 7.36 5.79 8.50
C ALA A 291 6.01 6.50 8.29
N LEU A 292 5.97 7.82 8.50
CA LEU A 292 4.79 8.65 8.20
C LEU A 292 4.44 8.59 6.71
N GLY A 293 5.44 8.69 5.83
CA GLY A 293 5.25 8.54 4.39
C GLY A 293 4.57 7.23 4.04
N ARG A 294 5.08 6.11 4.56
CA ARG A 294 4.48 4.79 4.35
C ARG A 294 3.04 4.75 4.86
N LEU A 295 2.81 5.27 6.06
CA LEU A 295 1.50 5.33 6.68
C LEU A 295 0.50 6.09 5.80
N LEU A 296 0.85 7.28 5.30
CA LEU A 296 0.03 8.08 4.40
C LEU A 296 -0.35 7.31 3.13
N SER A 297 0.58 6.53 2.58
CA SER A 297 0.37 5.70 1.38
C SER A 297 -0.67 4.61 1.63
N ILE A 298 -0.57 3.90 2.77
CA ILE A 298 -1.51 2.84 3.14
C ILE A 298 -2.91 3.40 3.39
N ILE A 299 -3.03 4.51 4.10
CA ILE A 299 -4.35 5.13 4.39
C ILE A 299 -4.92 5.92 3.20
N GLY A 300 -4.21 5.98 2.07
CA GLY A 300 -4.68 6.57 0.82
C GLY A 300 -4.74 8.10 0.81
N ILE A 301 -3.94 8.78 1.64
CA ILE A 301 -3.83 10.24 1.60
C ILE A 301 -2.97 10.63 0.41
N LYS A 302 -3.59 11.33 -0.54
CA LYS A 302 -2.92 11.90 -1.71
C LYS A 302 -1.82 12.87 -1.28
N ILE A 303 -0.56 12.51 -1.55
CA ILE A 303 0.63 13.26 -1.12
C ILE A 303 0.65 14.69 -1.67
N GLU A 304 0.06 14.90 -2.85
CA GLU A 304 -0.07 16.20 -3.50
C GLU A 304 -1.03 17.16 -2.78
N LYS A 305 -1.86 16.64 -1.86
CA LYS A 305 -2.75 17.46 -1.01
C LYS A 305 -2.12 17.85 0.32
N VAL A 306 -0.90 17.38 0.60
CA VAL A 306 -0.21 17.65 1.86
C VAL A 306 0.57 18.95 1.74
N ASP A 307 0.22 19.93 2.57
CA ASP A 307 0.93 21.20 2.69
C ASP A 307 2.11 21.07 3.66
N PHE A 308 3.25 20.61 3.14
CA PHE A 308 4.45 20.35 3.94
C PHE A 308 5.06 21.61 4.57
N GLU A 309 4.93 22.77 3.91
CA GLU A 309 5.46 24.04 4.42
C GLU A 309 4.78 24.41 5.73
N ALA A 310 3.48 24.13 5.83
CA ALA A 310 2.70 24.37 7.03
C ALA A 310 2.80 23.25 8.07
N GLU A 311 3.51 22.14 7.80
CA GLU A 311 3.72 21.04 8.76
C GLU A 311 5.10 21.03 9.40
N PHE A 312 6.13 21.53 8.71
CA PHE A 312 7.51 21.43 9.17
C PHE A 312 8.14 22.80 9.40
N GLN A 313 9.04 22.85 10.40
CA GLN A 313 9.88 24.03 10.61
C GLN A 313 10.83 24.21 9.43
N SER A 314 11.09 25.46 9.03
CA SER A 314 11.92 25.81 7.86
C SER A 314 13.27 25.09 7.82
N ARG A 315 13.94 24.93 8.98
CA ARG A 315 15.25 24.28 9.08
C ARG A 315 15.27 22.79 8.68
N PHE A 316 14.14 22.09 8.79
CA PHE A 316 14.03 20.66 8.47
C PHE A 316 12.96 20.38 7.42
N LEU A 317 12.43 21.43 6.78
CA LEU A 317 11.32 21.34 5.86
C LEU A 317 11.69 20.47 4.65
N GLU A 318 12.83 20.73 4.02
CA GLU A 318 13.25 20.00 2.81
C GLU A 318 13.49 18.52 3.11
N GLU A 319 14.27 18.20 4.14
CA GLU A 319 14.62 16.82 4.45
C GLU A 319 13.43 16.02 5.00
N ASN A 320 12.57 16.62 5.84
CA ASN A 320 11.36 15.95 6.29
C ASN A 320 10.40 15.71 5.12
N THR A 321 10.23 16.69 4.24
CA THR A 321 9.41 16.54 3.02
C THR A 321 9.95 15.40 2.16
N ARG A 322 11.27 15.37 1.94
CA ARG A 322 11.93 14.30 1.20
C ARG A 322 11.76 12.94 1.87
N ALA A 323 11.84 12.87 3.20
CA ALA A 323 11.67 11.65 3.97
C ALA A 323 10.24 11.09 3.88
N VAL A 324 9.22 11.96 4.05
CA VAL A 324 7.81 11.56 3.89
C VAL A 324 7.54 11.10 2.46
N LYS A 325 8.00 11.86 1.44
CA LYS A 325 7.84 11.45 0.04
C LYS A 325 8.51 10.10 -0.22
N PHE A 326 9.74 9.90 0.23
CA PHE A 326 10.45 8.62 0.08
C PHE A 326 9.68 7.46 0.71
N GLY A 327 9.19 7.63 1.94
CA GLY A 327 8.39 6.61 2.62
C GLY A 327 7.07 6.30 1.90
N TYR A 328 6.44 7.32 1.32
CA TYR A 328 5.16 7.19 0.61
C TYR A 328 5.28 6.36 -0.67
N THR A 329 6.39 6.54 -1.39
CA THR A 329 6.67 5.87 -2.65
C THR A 329 7.41 4.55 -2.48
N TYR A 330 7.84 4.22 -1.26
CA TYR A 330 8.60 3.02 -0.98
C TYR A 330 7.79 1.77 -1.36
N GLN A 331 8.25 1.08 -2.41
CA GLN A 331 7.69 -0.16 -2.92
C GLN A 331 8.74 -1.28 -2.74
N ASP A 332 8.38 -2.33 -2.01
CA ASP A 332 9.17 -3.58 -1.91
C ASP A 332 8.92 -4.53 -3.09
#